data_AF-A0A2S9F7W1-F1
#
_entry.id   AF-A0A2S9F7W1-F1
#
_cell.length_a   1.000
_cell.length_b   1.000
_cell.length_c   1.000
_cell.angle_alpha   90.00
_cell.angle_beta   90.00
_cell.angle_gamma   90.00
#
_symmetry.space_group_name_H-M   'P 1'
#
loop_
_entity.id
_entity.type
_entity.pdbx_description
1 polymer ?
#
loop_
_entity_poly.entity_id
_entity_poly.type
_entity_poly.pdbx_seq_one_letter_code
_entity_poly.pdbx_strand_id
1 'polypeptide(L)'
;VEEFPGGGRSGAVFGTMWHGAFEGDALRASFLRESLGLTPSGVSFSGAREARLDLLGDLVEHHLDVDALIELATHGAPEGLPFLPPGAP
;
A
#
# COMPACT_ATOMS: atom_id res chain seq x y z
N VAL A 1 11.22 28.02 11.39
CA VAL A 1 10.62 26.73 11.02
C VAL A 1 10.88 25.79 12.19
N GLU A 2 9.81 25.23 12.76
CA GLU A 2 9.85 24.28 13.86
C GLU A 2 9.93 22.85 13.31
N GLU A 3 10.60 21.96 14.03
CA GLU A 3 10.67 20.54 13.68
C GLU A 3 9.29 19.88 13.86
N PHE A 4 8.90 19.05 12.91
CA PHE A 4 7.65 18.29 12.95
C PHE A 4 7.91 16.87 12.40
N PRO A 5 7.27 15.81 12.90
CA PRO A 5 7.49 14.46 12.38
C PRO A 5 7.37 14.39 10.85
N GLY A 6 8.45 13.94 10.19
CA GLY A 6 8.50 13.82 8.73
C GLY A 6 8.70 15.14 7.96
N GLY A 7 8.97 16.27 8.63
CA GLY A 7 9.14 17.55 7.95
C GLY A 7 9.34 18.76 8.88
N GLY A 8 8.73 19.88 8.53
CA GLY A 8 8.81 21.11 9.32
C GLY A 8 7.54 21.94 9.26
N ARG A 9 7.43 22.88 10.20
CA ARG A 9 6.26 23.75 10.39
C ARG A 9 6.65 25.23 10.44
N SER A 10 5.81 26.09 9.88
CA SER A 10 5.86 27.55 10.06
C SER A 10 4.45 28.07 10.29
N GLY A 11 4.08 28.34 11.55
CA GLY A 11 2.73 28.77 11.90
C GLY A 11 1.68 27.70 11.58
N ALA A 12 0.78 27.97 10.64
CA ALA A 12 -0.23 27.01 10.18
C ALA A 12 0.21 26.18 8.94
N VAL A 13 1.43 26.42 8.44
CA VAL A 13 1.95 25.76 7.23
C VAL A 13 2.85 24.61 7.62
N PHE A 14 2.57 23.43 7.08
CA PHE A 14 3.36 22.20 7.28
C PHE A 14 3.93 21.76 5.94
N GLY A 15 5.21 21.35 5.92
CA GLY A 15 5.91 20.91 4.72
C GLY A 15 6.66 19.60 4.95
N THR A 16 6.61 18.72 3.96
CA THR A 16 7.34 17.45 3.95
C THR A 16 7.76 17.10 2.52
N MET A 17 8.88 16.38 2.38
CA MET A 17 9.32 15.76 1.12
C MET A 17 8.81 14.31 0.96
N TRP A 18 8.15 13.77 1.99
CA TRP A 18 7.71 12.38 2.00
C TRP A 18 6.31 12.25 1.43
N HIS A 19 6.21 11.57 0.29
CA HIS A 19 4.93 11.11 -0.23
C HIS A 19 4.34 10.05 0.70
N GLY A 20 3.02 10.04 0.87
CA GLY A 20 2.35 9.06 1.75
C GLY A 20 2.59 9.27 3.25
N ALA A 21 3.15 10.41 3.70
CA ALA A 21 3.46 10.66 5.11
C ALA A 21 2.30 10.39 6.09
N PHE A 22 1.05 10.57 5.66
CA PHE A 22 -0.14 10.33 6.47
C PHE A 22 -0.55 8.85 6.62
N GLU A 23 0.13 7.92 5.93
CA GLU A 23 0.07 6.49 6.24
C GLU A 23 0.73 6.17 7.59
N GLY A 24 1.66 7.02 8.05
CA GLY A 24 2.28 6.90 9.36
C GLY A 24 1.33 7.32 10.47
N ASP A 25 0.87 6.37 11.28
CA ASP A 25 -0.10 6.60 12.36
C ASP A 25 0.38 7.66 13.37
N ALA A 26 1.67 7.65 13.73
CA ALA A 26 2.26 8.62 14.66
C ALA A 26 2.25 10.05 14.10
N LEU A 27 2.60 10.22 12.82
CA LEU A 27 2.59 11.52 12.15
C LEU A 27 1.16 12.05 12.04
N ARG A 28 0.23 11.21 11.57
CA ARG A 28 -1.20 11.55 11.46
C ARG A 28 -1.78 11.93 12.83
N ALA A 29 -1.44 11.20 13.89
CA ALA A 29 -1.84 11.51 15.25
C ALA A 29 -1.28 12.85 15.75
N SER A 30 0.01 13.14 15.53
CA SER A 30 0.63 14.41 15.92
C SER A 30 0.00 15.58 15.17
N PHE A 31 -0.21 15.41 13.87
CA PHE A 31 -0.79 16.45 13.01
C PHE A 31 -2.20 16.83 13.47
N LEU A 32 -3.09 15.84 13.64
CA LEU A 32 -4.48 16.10 14.04
C LEU A 32 -4.58 16.70 15.45
N ARG A 33 -3.72 16.25 16.37
CA ARG A 33 -3.67 16.82 17.72
C ARG A 33 -3.22 18.27 17.69
N GLU A 34 -2.14 18.59 16.98
CA GLU A 34 -1.54 19.93 17.01
C GLU A 34 -2.26 20.97 16.13
N SER A 35 -2.93 20.53 15.06
CA SER A 35 -3.65 21.43 14.15
C SER A 35 -5.13 21.58 14.48
N LEU A 36 -5.77 20.54 15.02
CA LEU A 36 -7.22 20.49 15.22
C LEU A 36 -7.64 20.13 16.66
N GLY A 37 -6.70 19.80 17.55
CA GLY A 37 -7.03 19.38 18.93
C GLY A 37 -7.74 18.03 19.01
N LEU A 38 -7.66 17.20 17.97
CA LEU A 38 -8.38 15.92 17.90
C LEU A 38 -7.59 14.79 18.57
N THR A 39 -8.31 13.92 19.27
CA THR A 39 -7.77 12.67 19.81
C THR A 39 -7.56 11.65 18.68
N PRO A 40 -6.43 10.91 18.66
CA PRO A 40 -6.22 9.86 17.66
C PRO A 40 -7.29 8.77 17.74
N SER A 41 -7.75 8.27 16.59
CA SER A 41 -8.77 7.21 16.52
C SER A 41 -8.24 5.82 16.92
N GLY A 42 -6.93 5.65 17.08
CA GLY A 42 -6.29 4.35 17.31
C GLY A 42 -6.25 3.43 16.10
N VAL A 43 -6.82 3.83 14.96
CA VAL A 43 -6.81 3.05 13.72
C VAL A 43 -5.39 3.01 13.16
N SER A 44 -4.87 1.80 12.97
CA SER A 44 -3.58 1.58 12.31
C SER A 44 -3.71 1.39 10.81
N PHE A 45 -3.09 2.27 10.03
CA PHE A 45 -3.06 2.13 8.58
C PHE A 45 -2.19 0.94 8.16
N SER A 46 -1.00 0.78 8.75
CA SER A 46 -0.12 -0.36 8.43
C SER A 46 -0.80 -1.69 8.73
N GLY A 47 -1.46 -1.80 9.89
CA GLY A 47 -2.20 -3.00 10.26
C GLY A 47 -3.37 -3.29 9.31
N ALA A 48 -4.13 -2.26 8.91
CA ALA A 48 -5.20 -2.43 7.93
C ALA A 48 -4.69 -2.84 6.54
N ARG A 49 -3.51 -2.34 6.14
CA ARG A 49 -2.85 -2.69 4.88
C ARG A 49 -2.33 -4.13 4.90
N GLU A 50 -1.71 -4.54 5.99
CA GLU A 50 -1.21 -5.91 6.19
C GLU A 50 -2.37 -6.91 6.15
N ALA A 51 -3.42 -6.69 6.94
CA ALA A 51 -4.61 -7.56 6.93
C ALA A 51 -5.27 -7.68 5.56
N ARG A 52 -5.21 -6.62 4.72
CA ARG A 52 -5.72 -6.69 3.35
C ARG A 52 -4.82 -7.56 2.45
N LEU A 53 -3.50 -7.47 2.61
CA LEU A 53 -2.56 -8.29 1.85
C LEU A 53 -2.68 -9.76 2.23
N ASP A 54 -2.83 -10.06 3.52
CA ASP A 54 -3.06 -11.42 4.02
C ASP A 54 -4.34 -12.00 3.41
N LEU A 55 -5.45 -11.25 3.45
CA LEU A 55 -6.70 -11.69 2.84
C LEU A 55 -6.56 -11.95 1.34
N LEU A 56 -5.80 -11.12 0.62
CA LEU A 56 -5.54 -11.37 -0.81
C LEU A 56 -4.72 -12.65 -1.02
N GLY A 57 -3.73 -12.91 -0.15
CA GLY A 57 -2.99 -14.17 -0.13
C GLY A 57 -3.91 -15.36 0.08
N ASP A 58 -4.74 -15.34 1.12
CA ASP A 58 -5.71 -16.40 1.41
C ASP A 58 -6.66 -16.64 0.24
N LEU A 59 -7.15 -15.59 -0.42
CA LEU A 59 -8.02 -15.71 -1.58
C LEU A 59 -7.31 -16.32 -2.79
N VAL A 60 -6.04 -15.96 -3.00
CA VAL A 60 -5.21 -16.55 -4.05
C VAL A 60 -5.00 -18.04 -3.79
N GLU A 61 -4.57 -18.41 -2.58
CA GLU A 61 -4.30 -19.80 -2.20
C GLU A 61 -5.56 -20.69 -2.27
N HIS A 62 -6.71 -20.18 -1.84
CA HIS A 62 -7.94 -20.98 -1.82
C HIS A 62 -8.64 -21.09 -3.17
N HIS A 63 -8.44 -20.12 -4.07
CA HIS A 63 -9.27 -20.02 -5.27
C HIS A 63 -8.50 -20.06 -6.58
N LEU A 64 -7.17 -20.03 -6.56
CA LEU A 64 -6.34 -20.12 -7.75
C LEU A 64 -5.47 -21.37 -7.71
N ASP A 65 -5.22 -21.92 -8.89
CA ASP A 65 -4.16 -22.91 -9.08
C ASP A 65 -2.82 -22.18 -9.10
N VAL A 66 -2.27 -21.94 -7.91
CA VAL A 66 -1.03 -21.16 -7.73
C VAL A 66 0.15 -21.83 -8.44
N ASP A 67 0.22 -23.16 -8.41
CA ASP A 67 1.28 -23.91 -9.08
C ASP A 67 1.21 -23.73 -10.60
N ALA A 68 0.03 -23.86 -11.21
CA ALA A 68 -0.15 -23.62 -12.65
C ALA A 68 0.16 -22.17 -13.06
N LEU A 69 -0.19 -21.19 -12.22
CA LEU A 69 0.15 -19.78 -12.47
C LEU A 69 1.66 -19.53 -12.42
N ILE A 70 2.35 -20.14 -11.45
CA ILE A 70 3.82 -20.06 -11.35
C ILE A 70 4.46 -20.75 -12.55
N GLU A 71 3.99 -21.94 -12.94
CA GLU A 71 4.47 -22.66 -14.12
C GLU A 71 4.33 -21.79 -15.37
N LEU A 72 3.15 -21.21 -15.61
CA LEU A 72 2.88 -20.32 -16.73
C LEU A 72 3.78 -19.07 -16.73
N ALA A 73 3.97 -18.43 -15.57
CA ALA A 73 4.80 -17.23 -15.45
C ALA A 73 6.28 -17.50 -15.69
N THR A 74 6.76 -18.71 -15.38
CA THR A 74 8.18 -19.08 -15.46
C THR A 74 8.56 -19.83 -16.73
N HIS A 75 7.62 -20.58 -17.33
CA HIS A 75 7.86 -21.43 -18.51
C HIS A 75 7.10 -20.95 -19.75
N GLY A 76 6.19 -19.98 -19.61
CA GLY A 76 5.38 -19.47 -20.71
C GLY A 76 4.16 -20.34 -21.00
N ALA A 77 3.37 -19.92 -21.98
CA ALA A 77 2.16 -20.62 -22.38
C ALA A 77 2.49 -21.97 -23.04
N PRO A 78 1.62 -22.99 -22.89
CA PRO A 78 1.75 -24.24 -23.62
C PRO A 78 1.88 -24.02 -25.14
N GLU A 79 2.72 -24.84 -25.78
CA GLU A 79 2.90 -24.79 -27.23
C GLU A 79 1.59 -25.12 -27.97
N GLY A 80 1.40 -24.52 -29.15
CA GLY A 80 0.28 -24.82 -30.04
C GLY A 80 -1.05 -24.14 -29.67
N LEU A 81 -1.08 -23.27 -28.66
CA LEU A 81 -2.26 -22.44 -28.38
C LEU A 81 -2.49 -21.36 -29.46
N PRO A 82 -3.74 -21.03 -29.80
CA PRO A 82 -4.05 -19.95 -30.74
C PRO A 82 -3.55 -18.60 -30.24
N PHE A 83 -2.87 -17.86 -31.10
CA PHE A 83 -2.43 -16.49 -30.83
C PHE A 83 -3.59 -15.49 -30.94
N LEU A 84 -3.70 -14.58 -29.96
CA LEU A 84 -4.67 -13.47 -29.96
C LEU A 84 -3.96 -12.12 -30.20
N PRO A 85 -4.16 -11.45 -31.34
CA PRO A 85 -3.62 -10.11 -31.58
C PRO A 85 -4.33 -9.04 -30.72
N PRO A 86 -3.66 -7.93 -30.31
CA PRO A 86 -2.32 -7.48 -30.73
C PRO A 86 -1.25 -7.71 -29.64
N GLY A 87 -0.74 -8.94 -29.50
CA GLY A 87 0.44 -9.25 -28.68
C GLY A 87 1.71 -9.45 -29.53
N ALA A 88 2.88 -9.64 -28.90
CA ALA A 88 4.08 -10.17 -29.56
C ALA A 88 4.07 -11.72 -29.53
N PRO A 89 4.62 -12.41 -30.54
CA PRO A 89 4.78 -13.86 -30.51
C PRO A 89 5.79 -14.32 -29.46
#